data_AF-A0A9D4PC71-F1
#
_entry.id   AF-A0A9D4PC71-F1
#
_cell.length_a   1.000
_cell.length_b   1.000
_cell.length_c   1.000
_cell.angle_alpha   90.00
_cell.angle_beta   90.00
_cell.angle_gamma   90.00
#
_symmetry.space_group_name_H-M   'P 1'
#
loop_
_entity.id
_entity.type
_entity.pdbx_description
1 polymer ?
#
loop_
_entity_poly.entity_id
_entity_poly.type
_entity_poly.pdbx_seq_one_letter_code
_entity_poly.pdbx_strand_id
1 'polypeptide(L)'
;MGATDSQNVAISPKFKIPPQVCPQDRPTVADIGRSEWLRGQRLPEGYARYNMYPTLDPEATVTEEELEARAHLRELGIGEDLMRDCADKGARSAVTGAYRIVLHKIQTATTAALDNMDSESAGTATGTPSPGTHKADRVSLGPDRLFSVKNRKSRACVVL
;
A
#
# COMPACT_ATOMS: atom_id res chain seq x y z
N MET A 1 -44.77 -52.94 0.58
CA MET A 1 -44.47 -51.81 -0.33
C MET A 1 -43.59 -50.83 0.40
N GLY A 2 -42.30 -50.81 0.09
CA GLY A 2 -41.36 -49.79 0.57
C GLY A 2 -40.87 -48.98 -0.61
N ALA A 3 -40.93 -47.65 -0.50
CA ALA A 3 -40.09 -46.74 -1.24
C ALA A 3 -39.95 -45.48 -0.39
N THR A 4 -38.75 -45.33 0.16
CA THR A 4 -38.27 -44.19 0.91
C THR A 4 -38.17 -42.96 0.01
N ASP A 5 -38.79 -41.86 0.43
CA ASP A 5 -38.68 -40.57 -0.23
C ASP A 5 -37.30 -39.97 0.08
N SER A 6 -36.37 -40.13 -0.87
CA SER A 6 -35.01 -39.61 -0.77
C SER A 6 -35.00 -38.13 -1.17
N GLN A 7 -34.78 -37.31 -0.14
CA GLN A 7 -34.30 -35.93 -0.17
C GLN A 7 -33.38 -35.64 -1.38
N ASN A 8 -33.89 -34.91 -2.37
CA ASN A 8 -33.06 -34.30 -3.41
C ASN A 8 -32.78 -32.85 -3.02
N VAL A 9 -31.81 -32.65 -2.13
CA VAL A 9 -31.27 -31.32 -1.85
C VAL A 9 -30.46 -30.91 -3.08
N ALA A 10 -31.07 -30.09 -3.94
CA ALA A 10 -30.39 -29.47 -5.07
C ALA A 10 -29.19 -28.66 -4.54
N ILE A 11 -28.00 -29.23 -4.64
CA ILE A 11 -26.75 -28.55 -4.37
C ILE A 11 -26.60 -27.51 -5.48
N SER A 12 -26.87 -26.24 -5.15
CA SER A 12 -26.63 -25.11 -6.07
C SER A 12 -25.21 -25.21 -6.65
N PRO A 13 -25.03 -25.07 -7.97
CA PRO A 13 -23.72 -25.15 -8.57
C PRO A 13 -22.85 -24.06 -7.93
N LYS A 14 -21.75 -24.48 -7.31
CA LYS A 14 -20.77 -23.57 -6.71
C LYS A 14 -20.26 -22.63 -7.81
N PHE A 15 -20.77 -21.40 -7.82
CA PHE A 15 -20.37 -20.37 -8.77
C PHE A 15 -18.92 -19.99 -8.47
N LYS A 16 -17.99 -20.62 -9.18
CA LYS A 16 -16.55 -20.37 -9.07
C LYS A 16 -16.17 -19.56 -10.29
N ILE A 17 -15.78 -18.30 -10.12
CA ILE A 17 -15.09 -17.55 -11.17
C ILE A 17 -13.71 -18.23 -11.31
N PRO A 18 -13.44 -18.95 -12.41
CA PRO A 18 -12.14 -19.59 -12.57
C PRO A 18 -11.06 -18.50 -12.70
N PRO A 19 -9.86 -18.69 -12.11
CA PRO A 19 -8.75 -17.80 -12.37
C PRO A 19 -8.34 -17.92 -13.85
N GLN A 20 -8.70 -16.92 -14.64
CA GLN A 20 -8.36 -16.87 -16.05
C GLN A 20 -6.85 -16.63 -16.21
N VAL A 21 -6.19 -17.47 -17.02
CA VAL A 21 -4.73 -17.42 -17.26
C VAL A 21 -4.36 -16.27 -18.19
N CYS A 22 -5.26 -15.92 -19.13
CA CYS A 22 -5.11 -14.80 -20.04
C CYS A 22 -5.70 -13.52 -19.42
N PRO A 23 -4.94 -12.40 -19.36
CA PRO A 23 -5.44 -11.14 -18.80
C PRO A 23 -6.65 -10.57 -19.55
N GLN A 24 -6.72 -10.81 -20.86
CA GLN A 24 -7.78 -10.33 -21.76
C GLN A 24 -9.15 -10.95 -21.43
N ASP A 25 -9.15 -12.18 -20.92
CA ASP A 25 -10.38 -12.95 -20.66
C ASP A 25 -10.93 -12.72 -19.24
N ARG A 26 -10.34 -11.78 -18.50
CA ARG A 26 -10.70 -11.52 -17.11
C ARG A 26 -12.00 -10.72 -17.06
N PRO A 27 -13.00 -11.14 -16.27
CA PRO A 27 -14.27 -10.41 -16.18
C PRO A 27 -14.05 -9.02 -15.58
N THR A 28 -14.75 -8.03 -16.15
CA THR A 28 -14.74 -6.65 -15.64
C THR A 28 -15.51 -6.57 -14.32
N VAL A 29 -15.31 -5.53 -13.51
CA VAL A 29 -16.08 -5.30 -12.28
C VAL A 29 -17.61 -5.33 -12.53
N ALA A 30 -18.05 -4.80 -13.68
CA ALA A 30 -19.45 -4.87 -14.10
C ALA A 30 -19.93 -6.31 -14.39
N ASP A 31 -19.09 -7.16 -14.99
CA ASP A 31 -19.40 -8.57 -15.23
C ASP A 31 -19.49 -9.35 -13.91
N ILE A 32 -18.58 -9.06 -12.98
CA ILE A 32 -18.57 -9.63 -11.63
C ILE A 32 -19.88 -9.26 -10.90
N GLY A 33 -20.29 -7.99 -10.96
CA GLY A 33 -21.55 -7.53 -10.36
C GLY A 33 -22.81 -8.16 -10.94
N ARG A 34 -22.77 -8.65 -12.19
CA ARG A 34 -23.89 -9.38 -12.83
C ARG A 34 -23.91 -10.89 -12.54
N SER A 35 -22.92 -11.41 -11.83
CA SER A 35 -22.88 -12.83 -11.47
C SER A 35 -24.02 -13.22 -10.54
N GLU A 36 -24.45 -14.48 -10.61
CA GLU A 36 -25.53 -15.00 -9.75
C GLU A 36 -25.22 -14.86 -8.25
N TRP A 37 -23.94 -14.86 -7.88
CA TRP A 37 -23.52 -14.70 -6.49
C TRP A 37 -23.73 -13.28 -5.94
N LEU A 38 -23.61 -12.26 -6.78
CA LEU A 38 -23.79 -10.85 -6.40
C LEU A 38 -25.14 -10.28 -6.85
N ARG A 39 -26.02 -11.13 -7.42
CA ARG A 39 -27.33 -10.72 -7.91
C ARG A 39 -28.16 -10.12 -6.78
N GLY A 40 -28.68 -8.91 -7.01
CA GLY A 40 -29.48 -8.17 -6.03
C GLY A 40 -28.66 -7.39 -4.98
N GLN A 41 -27.33 -7.47 -5.00
CA GLN A 41 -26.47 -6.64 -4.17
C GLN A 41 -26.06 -5.36 -4.91
N ARG A 42 -26.08 -4.23 -4.21
CA ARG A 42 -25.60 -2.95 -4.75
C ARG A 42 -24.10 -2.84 -4.49
N LEU A 43 -23.30 -2.73 -5.55
CA LEU A 43 -21.88 -2.39 -5.40
C LEU A 43 -21.74 -0.95 -4.88
N PRO A 44 -20.93 -0.70 -3.85
CA PRO A 44 -20.61 0.66 -3.43
C PRO A 44 -19.85 1.38 -4.54
N GLU A 45 -19.91 2.70 -4.52
CA GLU A 45 -19.10 3.52 -5.41
C GLU A 45 -17.62 3.34 -5.07
N GLY A 46 -16.78 3.29 -6.10
CA GLY A 46 -15.34 3.20 -5.92
C GLY A 46 -14.79 4.46 -5.27
N TYR A 47 -13.80 4.32 -4.41
CA TYR A 47 -13.06 5.47 -3.90
C TYR A 47 -12.40 6.25 -5.04
N ALA A 48 -12.13 7.53 -4.79
CA ALA A 48 -11.36 8.37 -5.69
C ALA A 48 -10.05 7.66 -6.09
N ARG A 49 -9.69 7.77 -7.37
CA ARG A 49 -8.48 7.13 -7.89
C ARG A 49 -7.27 7.73 -7.19
N TYR A 50 -6.60 6.91 -6.38
CA TYR A 50 -5.34 7.30 -5.79
C TYR A 50 -4.27 7.46 -6.88
N ASN A 51 -3.72 8.67 -7.03
CA ASN A 51 -2.66 8.91 -8.01
C ASN A 51 -1.32 8.41 -7.45
N MET A 52 -0.76 7.39 -8.09
CA MET A 52 0.52 6.78 -7.69
C MET A 52 1.71 7.28 -8.52
N TYR A 53 1.46 8.22 -9.42
CA TYR A 53 2.45 8.73 -10.35
C TYR A 53 2.83 10.16 -9.98
N PRO A 54 4.10 10.56 -10.18
CA PRO A 54 4.49 11.94 -10.01
C PRO A 54 3.74 12.81 -11.04
N THR A 55 3.22 13.93 -10.57
CA THR A 55 2.47 14.90 -11.36
C THR A 55 3.43 15.71 -12.25
N LEU A 56 3.59 15.35 -13.51
CA LEU A 56 4.60 15.98 -14.36
C LEU A 56 4.19 17.35 -14.92
N ASP A 57 2.94 17.74 -14.74
CA ASP A 57 2.40 19.02 -15.19
C ASP A 57 2.81 20.13 -14.20
N PRO A 58 3.54 21.16 -14.65
CA PRO A 58 3.93 22.28 -13.80
C PRO A 58 2.75 23.13 -13.31
N GLU A 59 1.61 23.12 -14.01
CA GLU A 59 0.43 23.91 -13.66
C GLU A 59 -0.56 23.15 -12.75
N ALA A 60 -0.30 21.87 -12.50
CA ALA A 60 -1.15 21.06 -11.64
C ALA A 60 -0.90 21.37 -10.16
N THR A 61 -1.96 21.35 -9.37
CA THR A 61 -1.86 21.48 -7.91
C THR A 61 -1.23 20.22 -7.33
N VAL A 62 0.00 20.34 -6.84
CA VAL A 62 0.76 19.26 -6.20
C VAL A 62 0.60 19.35 -4.68
N THR A 63 0.46 18.22 -3.99
CA THR A 63 0.39 18.19 -2.53
C THR A 63 1.76 18.46 -1.91
N GLU A 64 1.81 18.99 -0.68
CA GLU A 64 3.07 19.24 0.03
C GLU A 64 3.92 17.97 0.16
N GLU A 65 3.26 16.84 0.44
CA GLU A 65 3.87 15.51 0.53
C GLU A 65 4.56 15.10 -0.78
N GLU A 66 3.97 15.46 -1.92
CA GLU A 66 4.54 15.16 -3.23
C GLU A 66 5.71 16.09 -3.55
N LEU A 67 5.67 17.36 -3.13
CA LEU A 67 6.79 18.29 -3.25
C LEU A 67 8.01 17.81 -2.46
N GLU A 68 7.79 17.39 -1.21
CA GLU A 68 8.82 16.79 -0.35
C GLU A 68 9.36 15.49 -0.96
N ALA A 69 8.48 14.65 -1.52
CA ALA A 69 8.91 13.43 -2.20
C ALA A 69 9.84 13.71 -3.38
N ARG A 70 9.56 14.76 -4.16
CA ARG A 70 10.44 15.19 -5.27
C ARG A 70 11.78 15.71 -4.77
N ALA A 71 11.80 16.46 -3.67
CA ALA A 71 13.05 16.93 -3.07
C ALA A 71 13.96 15.76 -2.68
N HIS A 72 13.41 14.72 -2.05
CA HIS A 72 14.15 13.51 -1.72
C HIS A 72 14.59 12.72 -2.95
N LEU A 73 13.74 12.61 -3.99
CA LEU A 73 14.14 11.95 -5.23
C LEU A 73 15.31 12.70 -5.91
N ARG A 74 15.30 14.04 -5.90
CA ARG A 74 16.40 14.85 -6.42
C ARG A 74 17.70 14.61 -5.64
N GLU A 75 17.64 14.46 -4.32
CA GLU A 75 18.79 14.10 -3.49
C GLU A 75 19.36 12.72 -3.85
N LEU A 76 18.51 11.77 -4.24
CA LEU A 76 18.90 10.45 -4.74
C LEU A 76 19.44 10.47 -6.19
N GLY A 77 19.51 11.64 -6.83
CA GLY A 77 19.93 11.80 -8.22
C GLY A 77 18.84 11.51 -9.25
N ILE A 78 17.58 11.36 -8.81
CA ILE A 78 16.42 11.18 -9.68
C ILE A 78 15.80 12.55 -9.93
N GLY A 79 16.21 13.19 -11.04
CA GLY A 79 15.67 14.46 -11.49
C GLY A 79 14.34 14.35 -12.24
N GLU A 80 13.72 15.50 -12.53
CA GLU A 80 12.42 15.57 -13.21
C GLU A 80 12.46 14.98 -14.64
N ASP A 81 13.57 15.13 -15.35
CA ASP A 81 13.75 14.55 -16.69
C ASP A 81 13.61 13.02 -16.64
N LEU A 82 14.25 12.38 -15.65
CA LEU A 82 14.19 10.93 -15.47
C LEU A 82 12.79 10.46 -15.06
N MET A 83 12.06 11.29 -14.31
CA MET A 83 10.66 11.03 -13.98
C MET A 83 9.77 11.09 -15.23
N ARG A 84 10.01 12.07 -16.10
CA ARG A 84 9.29 12.23 -17.38
C ARG A 84 9.57 11.05 -18.32
N ASP A 85 10.82 10.69 -18.51
CA ASP A 85 11.23 9.58 -19.38
C ASP A 85 10.73 8.21 -18.91
N CYS A 86 10.53 8.06 -17.60
CA CYS A 86 10.04 6.82 -17.00
C CYS A 86 8.53 6.81 -16.78
N ALA A 87 7.83 7.90 -17.05
CA ALA A 87 6.39 8.03 -16.87
C ALA A 87 5.63 7.03 -17.77
N ASP A 88 6.05 6.93 -19.03
CA ASP A 88 5.44 6.05 -20.04
C ASP A 88 5.62 4.56 -19.71
N LYS A 89 6.64 4.22 -18.92
CA LYS A 89 6.91 2.86 -18.45
C LYS A 89 5.99 2.44 -17.29
N GLY A 90 5.20 3.38 -16.77
CA GLY A 90 4.16 3.15 -15.78
C GLY A 90 4.68 2.54 -14.46
N ALA A 91 3.85 1.71 -13.83
CA ALA A 91 4.09 1.14 -12.50
C ALA A 91 5.29 0.18 -12.41
N ARG A 92 5.89 -0.22 -13.53
CA ARG A 92 7.05 -1.12 -13.58
C ARG A 92 8.39 -0.38 -13.65
N SER A 93 8.37 0.95 -13.74
CA SER A 93 9.58 1.75 -13.77
C SER A 93 10.22 1.82 -12.36
N ALA A 94 11.55 1.75 -12.30
CA ALA A 94 12.29 1.88 -11.04
C ALA A 94 12.09 3.27 -10.41
N VAL A 95 11.94 4.31 -11.23
CA VAL A 95 11.71 5.69 -10.81
C VAL A 95 10.34 5.84 -10.14
N THR A 96 9.28 5.30 -10.75
CA THR A 96 7.94 5.28 -10.15
C THR A 96 7.94 4.46 -8.86
N GLY A 97 8.70 3.36 -8.82
CA GLY A 97 8.89 2.57 -7.60
C GLY A 97 9.54 3.38 -6.46
N ALA A 98 10.63 4.10 -6.76
CA ALA A 98 11.31 4.95 -5.79
C ALA A 98 10.38 6.07 -5.27
N TYR A 99 9.66 6.73 -6.17
CA TYR A 99 8.65 7.74 -5.81
C TYR A 99 7.62 7.20 -4.82
N ARG A 100 7.04 6.02 -5.11
CA ARG A 100 6.05 5.39 -4.23
C ARG A 100 6.59 5.07 -2.84
N ILE A 101 7.85 4.63 -2.75
CA ILE A 101 8.49 4.33 -1.46
C ILE A 101 8.68 5.61 -0.65
N VAL A 102 9.17 6.68 -1.29
CA VAL A 102 9.40 7.98 -0.65
C VAL A 102 8.08 8.58 -0.17
N LEU A 103 7.07 8.66 -1.06
CA LEU A 103 5.76 9.22 -0.75
C LEU A 103 5.09 8.47 0.41
N HIS A 104 5.11 7.12 0.38
CA HIS A 104 4.56 6.30 1.45
C HIS A 104 5.24 6.58 2.80
N LYS A 105 6.57 6.77 2.81
CA LYS A 105 7.31 7.06 4.03
C LYS A 105 6.91 8.41 4.64
N ILE A 106 6.76 9.43 3.81
CA ILE A 106 6.29 10.76 4.23
C ILE A 106 4.89 10.64 4.83
N GLN A 107 3.97 10.03 4.08
CA GLN A 107 2.58 9.84 4.52
C GLN A 107 2.48 9.06 5.83
N THR A 108 3.24 7.96 5.96
CA THR A 108 3.24 7.14 7.19
C THR A 108 3.81 7.91 8.39
N ALA A 109 4.83 8.74 8.18
CA ALA A 109 5.40 9.57 9.24
C ALA A 109 4.39 10.62 9.69
N THR A 110 3.70 11.27 8.77
CA THR A 110 2.64 12.25 9.06
C THR A 110 1.48 11.61 9.82
N THR A 111 0.99 10.45 9.39
CA THR A 111 -0.09 9.74 10.10
C THR A 111 0.34 9.30 11.50
N ALA A 112 1.57 8.79 11.65
CA ALA A 112 2.08 8.36 12.96
C ALA A 112 2.30 9.55 13.92
N ALA A 113 2.58 10.75 13.39
CA ALA A 113 2.67 11.96 14.20
C ALA A 113 1.30 12.38 14.75
N LEU A 114 0.23 12.22 13.97
CA LEU A 114 -1.14 12.53 14.39
C LEU A 114 -1.65 11.58 15.49
N ASP A 115 -1.35 10.27 15.38
CA ASP A 115 -1.78 9.27 16.38
C ASP A 115 -1.18 9.50 17.78
N ASN A 116 -0.09 10.28 17.90
CA ASN A 116 0.58 10.55 19.18
C ASN A 116 0.02 11.76 19.96
N MET A 117 -1.00 12.48 19.45
CA MET A 117 -1.60 13.61 20.16
C MET A 117 -2.82 13.26 21.04
N ASP A 118 -3.31 12.01 21.02
CA ASP A 118 -4.55 11.62 21.73
C ASP A 118 -4.32 10.96 23.11
N SER A 119 -3.12 11.04 23.71
CA SER A 119 -2.78 10.31 24.95
C SER A 119 -2.23 11.14 26.13
N GLU A 120 -2.51 12.45 26.21
CA GLU A 120 -2.26 13.23 27.42
C GLU A 120 -3.56 13.78 28.03
N SER A 121 -4.31 12.90 28.70
CA SER A 121 -5.28 13.33 29.71
C SER A 121 -5.58 12.21 30.72
N ALA A 122 -5.47 12.58 32.00
CA ALA A 122 -5.83 11.88 33.23
C ALA A 122 -4.82 10.86 33.81
N GLY A 123 -4.31 11.20 35.01
CA GLY A 123 -4.21 10.22 36.10
C GLY A 123 -2.87 10.10 36.80
N THR A 124 -2.67 10.90 37.85
CA THR A 124 -1.74 10.64 38.95
C THR A 124 -2.07 9.29 39.62
N ALA A 125 -1.14 8.32 39.65
CA ALA A 125 -0.88 7.43 40.80
C ALA A 125 0.12 6.29 40.48
N THR A 126 1.25 6.35 41.16
CA THR A 126 2.07 5.27 41.76
C THR A 126 1.71 3.81 41.48
N GLY A 127 2.64 3.04 40.90
CA GLY A 127 2.59 1.57 40.84
C GLY A 127 3.82 0.93 40.17
N THR A 128 4.52 0.09 40.92
CA THR A 128 5.84 -0.57 40.71
C THR A 128 6.07 -1.40 39.42
N PRO A 129 7.36 -1.65 39.03
CA PRO A 129 7.72 -2.32 37.78
C PRO A 129 7.84 -3.85 37.93
N SER A 130 7.54 -4.60 36.86
CA SER A 130 8.09 -5.95 36.68
C SER A 130 8.12 -6.40 35.21
N PRO A 131 9.06 -7.30 34.84
CA PRO A 131 9.71 -7.29 33.53
C PRO A 131 9.23 -8.45 32.64
N GLY A 132 8.73 -8.10 31.46
CA GLY A 132 8.54 -9.02 30.34
C GLY A 132 9.26 -8.49 29.12
N THR A 133 10.51 -8.91 28.91
CA THR A 133 11.33 -8.53 27.77
C THR A 133 10.81 -9.17 26.49
N HIS A 134 10.00 -8.44 25.73
CA HIS A 134 10.01 -8.55 24.27
C HIS A 134 10.35 -7.18 23.71
N LYS A 135 11.65 -6.97 23.45
CA LYS A 135 12.14 -5.84 22.68
C LYS A 135 11.66 -5.99 21.23
N ALA A 136 10.43 -5.60 20.98
CA ALA A 136 10.13 -4.97 19.70
C ALA A 136 10.73 -3.58 19.80
N ASP A 137 11.98 -3.43 19.39
CA ASP A 137 12.56 -2.12 19.08
C ASP A 137 11.75 -1.57 17.89
N ARG A 138 10.58 -0.99 18.19
CA ARG A 138 9.86 -0.12 17.27
C ARG A 138 10.72 1.14 17.20
N VAL A 139 11.71 1.11 16.30
CA VAL A 139 12.56 2.26 16.03
C VAL A 139 11.64 3.40 15.65
N SER A 140 11.46 4.36 16.56
CA SER A 140 10.90 5.67 16.25
C SER A 140 11.85 6.32 15.25
N LEU A 141 11.57 6.09 13.97
CA LEU A 141 12.24 6.77 12.87
C LEU A 141 11.65 8.17 12.82
N GLY A 142 12.29 9.09 13.54
CA GLY A 142 12.07 10.51 13.31
C GLY A 142 12.30 10.85 11.83
N PRO A 143 11.65 11.92 11.32
CA PRO A 143 11.63 12.27 9.90
C PRO A 143 13.05 12.37 9.31
N ASP A 144 14.01 12.87 10.09
CA ASP A 144 15.40 13.10 9.66
C ASP A 144 16.19 11.81 9.37
N ARG A 145 15.71 10.64 9.81
CA ARG A 145 16.41 9.35 9.60
C ARG A 145 15.88 8.55 8.41
N LEU A 146 14.83 9.01 7.73
CA LEU A 146 14.16 8.23 6.68
C LEU A 146 15.03 8.01 5.44
N PHE A 147 15.97 8.92 5.17
CA PHE A 147 16.83 8.90 3.98
C PHE A 147 18.33 9.05 4.29
N SER A 148 18.72 8.99 5.57
CA SER A 148 20.13 9.07 5.98
C SER A 148 20.93 7.94 5.31
N VAL A 149 21.78 8.33 4.34
CA VAL A 149 22.71 7.46 3.62
C VAL A 149 23.76 6.96 4.61
N LYS A 150 23.44 5.86 5.31
CA LYS A 150 24.43 5.15 6.11
C LYS A 150 25.40 4.47 5.16
N ASN A 151 26.60 5.02 5.03
CA ASN A 151 27.71 4.42 4.30
C ASN A 151 28.07 3.05 4.92
N ARG A 152 27.37 2.01 4.47
CA ARG A 152 27.67 0.62 4.83
C ARG A 152 28.87 0.21 4.01
N LYS A 153 30.05 0.18 4.63
CA LYS A 153 31.24 -0.45 4.07
C LYS A 153 30.91 -1.90 3.71
N SER A 154 30.67 -2.16 2.44
CA SER A 154 30.43 -3.50 1.90
C SER A 154 31.67 -4.34 2.15
N ARG A 155 31.54 -5.44 2.91
CA ARG A 155 32.64 -6.42 3.02
C ARG A 155 32.66 -7.20 1.71
N ALA A 156 33.75 -7.08 0.97
CA ALA A 156 33.98 -7.83 -0.27
C ALA A 156 33.91 -9.33 0.02
N CYS A 157 33.06 -10.05 -0.73
CA CYS A 157 33.04 -11.50 -0.71
C CYS A 157 34.13 -11.98 -1.67
N VAL A 158 35.22 -12.50 -1.13
CA VAL A 158 36.23 -13.22 -1.94
C VAL A 158 35.69 -14.62 -2.13
N VAL A 159 35.40 -14.99 -3.37
CA VAL A 159 35.17 -16.38 -3.75
C VAL A 159 36.56 -16.99 -3.99
N LEU A 160 36.94 -17.94 -3.15
CA LEU A 160 38.11 -18.80 -3.33
C LEU A 160 37.75 -19.99 -4.21
#